data_AF-A0A6J6MX47-F1
#
_entry.id   AF-A0A6J6MX47-F1
#
_cell.length_a   1.000
_cell.length_b   1.000
_cell.length_c   1.000
_cell.angle_alpha   90.00
_cell.angle_beta   90.00
_cell.angle_gamma   90.00
#
_symmetry.space_group_name_H-M   'P 1'
#
loop_
_entity.id
_entity.type
_entity.pdbx_description
1 polymer ?
#
loop_
_entity_poly.entity_id
_entity_poly.type
_entity_poly.pdbx_seq_one_letter_code
_entity_poly.pdbx_strand_id
1 'polypeptide(L)'
;MSMLVVVKYARREGLLLSIDRYTEDEGPTASERMSDLEERNTDDNIEIVMLCADSEQTMAITHGKYFSDKAMRNIRAQEALLNTQLN
;
A
#
# COMPACT_ATOMS: atom_id res chain seq x y z
N MET A 1 17.91 -3.75 6.30
CA MET A 1 16.60 -4.09 6.90
C MET A 1 15.61 -3.90 5.80
N SER A 2 14.94 -4.99 5.43
CA SER A 2 13.95 -4.94 4.36
C SER A 2 12.68 -4.25 4.86
N MET A 3 11.95 -3.65 3.93
CA MET A 3 10.64 -3.05 4.17
C MET A 3 9.60 -3.91 3.48
N LEU A 4 8.46 -4.09 4.14
CA LEU A 4 7.29 -4.77 3.60
C LEU A 4 6.16 -3.76 3.43
N VAL A 5 5.48 -3.80 2.29
CA VAL A 5 4.35 -2.91 2.01
C VAL A 5 3.19 -3.72 1.48
N VAL A 6 2.04 -3.67 2.15
CA VAL A 6 0.78 -4.24 1.66
C VAL A 6 -0.02 -3.12 1.02
N VAL A 7 -0.29 -3.25 -0.29
CA VAL A 7 -1.08 -2.29 -1.05
C VAL A 7 -2.45 -2.85 -1.41
N LYS A 8 -3.48 -2.00 -1.35
CA LYS A 8 -4.77 -2.24 -1.99
C LYS A 8 -4.93 -1.26 -3.15
N TYR A 9 -5.01 -1.76 -4.37
CA TYR A 9 -4.95 -0.98 -5.60
C TYR A 9 -6.17 -1.21 -6.48
N ALA A 10 -6.83 -0.13 -6.90
CA ALA A 10 -7.97 -0.17 -7.82
C ALA A 10 -7.43 -0.11 -9.26
N ARG A 11 -7.49 -1.25 -9.97
CA ARG A 11 -6.79 -1.47 -11.24
C ARG A 11 -7.27 -0.54 -12.35
N ARG A 12 -8.58 -0.41 -12.52
CA ARG A 12 -9.19 0.40 -13.60
C ARG A 12 -8.93 1.88 -13.42
N GLU A 13 -8.99 2.36 -12.19
CA GLU A 13 -8.78 3.76 -11.83
C GLU A 13 -7.28 4.10 -11.81
N GLY A 14 -6.46 3.10 -11.52
CA GLY A 14 -5.03 3.23 -11.31
C GLY A 14 -4.70 4.01 -10.03
N LEU A 15 -5.42 3.70 -8.94
CA LEU A 15 -5.36 4.42 -7.67
C LEU A 15 -5.06 3.47 -6.51
N LEU A 16 -4.23 3.90 -5.55
CA LEU A 16 -4.13 3.24 -4.27
C LEU A 16 -5.33 3.61 -3.40
N LEU A 17 -5.92 2.58 -2.80
CA LEU A 17 -6.99 2.70 -1.82
C LEU A 17 -6.45 2.65 -0.39
N SER A 18 -5.41 1.84 -0.16
CA SER A 18 -4.67 1.80 1.10
C SER A 18 -3.22 1.35 0.87
N ILE A 19 -2.35 1.74 1.79
CA ILE A 19 -0.96 1.33 1.86
C ILE A 19 -0.59 1.13 3.34
N ASP A 20 -0.26 -0.10 3.70
CA ASP A 20 0.17 -0.48 5.05
C ASP A 20 1.67 -0.80 5.00
N ARG A 21 2.47 -0.14 5.85
CA ARG A 21 3.94 -0.24 5.86
C ARG A 21 4.40 -1.00 7.09
N TYR A 22 5.34 -1.93 6.89
CA TYR A 22 5.86 -2.83 7.90
C TYR A 22 7.38 -2.93 7.78
N THR A 23 8.03 -3.14 8.91
CA THR A 23 9.41 -3.60 8.98
C THR A 23 9.51 -5.08 8.66
N GLU A 24 10.73 -5.58 8.39
CA GLU A 24 11.00 -7.00 8.16
C GLU A 24 10.55 -7.89 9.33
N ASP A 25 10.74 -7.43 10.57
CA ASP A 25 10.36 -8.16 11.78
C ASP A 25 8.83 -8.27 11.95
N GLU A 26 8.06 -7.40 11.29
CA GLU A 26 6.60 -7.40 11.27
C GLU A 26 6.01 -8.27 10.16
N GLY A 27 6.83 -9.11 9.50
CA GLY A 27 6.41 -10.00 8.42
C GLY A 27 5.15 -10.85 8.71
N PRO A 28 5.01 -11.48 9.89
CA PRO A 28 3.79 -12.21 10.24
C PRO A 28 2.54 -11.31 10.23
N THR A 29 2.65 -10.10 10.76
CA THR A 29 1.55 -9.11 10.78
C THR A 29 1.19 -8.66 9.37
N ALA A 30 2.18 -8.41 8.51
CA ALA A 30 1.95 -8.07 7.11
C ALA A 30 1.22 -9.19 6.36
N SER A 31 1.60 -10.45 6.62
CA SER A 31 0.97 -11.64 6.03
C SER A 31 -0.49 -11.82 6.49
N GLU A 32 -0.77 -11.64 7.78
CA GLU A 32 -2.13 -11.69 8.32
C GLU A 32 -2.98 -10.59 7.71
N ARG A 33 -2.45 -9.36 7.64
CA ARG A 33 -3.13 -8.23 7.01
C ARG A 33 -3.49 -8.49 5.55
N MET A 34 -2.56 -9.03 4.77
CA MET A 34 -2.80 -9.38 3.38
C MET A 34 -3.92 -10.42 3.26
N SER A 35 -3.87 -11.47 4.07
CA SER A 35 -4.90 -12.54 4.09
C SER A 35 -6.28 -11.96 4.42
N ASP A 36 -6.36 -11.12 5.46
CA ASP A 36 -7.58 -10.42 5.86
C ASP A 36 -8.19 -9.56 4.74
N LEU A 37 -7.33 -8.87 3.99
CA LEU A 37 -7.76 -8.04 2.86
C LEU A 37 -8.26 -8.90 1.70
N GLU A 38 -7.57 -10.00 1.40
CA GLU A 38 -7.92 -10.92 0.31
C GLU A 38 -9.23 -11.66 0.59
N GLU A 39 -9.42 -12.18 1.81
CA GLU A 39 -10.65 -12.87 2.21
C GLU A 39 -11.89 -11.99 2.10
N ARG A 40 -11.75 -10.69 2.39
CA ARG A 40 -12.84 -9.71 2.34
C ARG A 40 -13.03 -9.12 0.95
N ASN A 41 -12.13 -9.38 0.01
CA ASN A 41 -12.19 -8.79 -1.32
C ASN A 41 -13.10 -9.59 -2.25
N THR A 42 -14.22 -9.00 -2.65
CA THR A 42 -15.15 -9.57 -3.63
C THR A 42 -15.14 -8.85 -4.96
N ASP A 43 -14.24 -7.87 -5.15
CA ASP A 43 -14.18 -7.02 -6.34
C ASP A 43 -12.93 -7.34 -7.17
N ASP A 44 -13.13 -7.85 -8.39
CA ASP A 44 -12.07 -8.20 -9.35
C ASP A 44 -11.24 -7.00 -9.82
N ASN A 45 -11.74 -5.77 -9.61
CA ASN A 45 -11.01 -4.55 -9.87
C ASN A 45 -9.92 -4.28 -8.82
N ILE A 46 -9.97 -4.94 -7.67
CA ILE A 46 -9.06 -4.71 -6.57
C ILE A 46 -7.89 -5.70 -6.63
N GLU A 47 -6.69 -5.15 -6.64
CA GLU A 47 -5.44 -5.87 -6.50
C GLU A 47 -4.91 -5.67 -5.08
N ILE A 48 -4.65 -6.77 -4.36
CA ILE A 48 -3.96 -6.74 -3.07
C ILE A 48 -2.60 -7.39 -3.26
N VAL A 49 -1.53 -6.69 -2.89
CA VAL A 49 -0.16 -7.18 -3.10
C VAL A 49 0.70 -6.82 -1.90
N MET A 50 1.54 -7.77 -1.48
CA MET A 50 2.65 -7.51 -0.58
C MET A 50 3.95 -7.34 -1.38
N LEU A 51 4.64 -6.23 -1.16
CA LEU A 51 5.91 -5.86 -1.78
C LEU A 51 7.02 -5.92 -0.74
N CYS A 52 8.21 -6.36 -1.15
CA CYS A 52 9.41 -6.38 -0.31
C CYS A 52 10.58 -5.73 -1.05
N ALA A 53 11.30 -4.83 -0.39
CA ALA A 53 12.54 -4.25 -0.87
C ALA A 53 13.33 -3.60 0.27
N ASP A 54 14.60 -3.29 0.05
CA ASP A 54 15.45 -2.63 1.05
C ASP A 54 15.01 -1.19 1.38
N SER A 55 14.19 -0.56 0.54
CA SER A 55 13.64 0.77 0.78
C SER A 55 12.38 1.07 -0.05
N GLU A 56 11.59 2.04 0.39
CA GLU A 56 10.44 2.56 -0.39
C GLU A 56 10.90 3.17 -1.73
N GLN A 57 12.09 3.76 -1.79
CA GLN A 57 12.66 4.26 -3.05
C GLN A 57 12.90 3.13 -4.04
N THR A 58 13.46 2.00 -3.59
CA THR A 58 13.67 0.81 -4.42
C THR A 58 12.32 0.24 -4.88
N MET A 59 11.30 0.23 -4.00
CA MET A 59 9.95 -0.18 -4.40
C MET A 59 9.35 0.76 -5.44
N ALA A 60 9.52 2.08 -5.30
CA ALA A 60 9.00 3.04 -6.26
C ALA A 60 9.64 2.88 -7.64
N ILE A 61 10.91 2.50 -7.71
CA ILE A 61 11.61 2.23 -8.97
C ILE A 61 11.11 0.92 -9.61
N THR A 62 11.01 -0.16 -8.82
CA THR A 62 10.71 -1.52 -9.33
C THR A 62 9.22 -1.78 -9.52
N HIS A 63 8.37 -1.10 -8.74
CA HIS A 63 6.91 -1.26 -8.69
C HIS A 63 6.19 0.09 -8.87
N GLY A 64 6.72 0.94 -9.77
CA GLY A 64 6.30 2.33 -9.94
C GLY A 64 4.80 2.54 -10.22
N LYS A 65 4.06 1.53 -10.69
CA LYS A 65 2.59 1.62 -10.86
C LYS A 65 1.88 1.99 -9.55
N TYR A 66 2.34 1.48 -8.41
CA TYR A 66 1.74 1.75 -7.10
C TYR A 66 2.22 3.08 -6.50
N PHE A 67 3.45 3.49 -6.79
CA PHE A 67 4.07 4.69 -6.19
C PHE A 67 4.01 5.94 -7.08
N SER A 68 3.32 5.86 -8.22
CA SER A 68 3.11 7.02 -9.10
C SER A 68 2.30 8.12 -8.42
N ASP A 69 2.50 9.38 -8.83
CA ASP A 69 1.73 10.52 -8.30
C ASP A 69 0.22 10.34 -8.46
N LYS A 70 -0.20 9.73 -9.57
CA LYS A 70 -1.60 9.37 -9.80
C LYS A 70 -2.08 8.37 -8.75
N ALA A 71 -1.35 7.28 -8.55
CA ALA A 71 -1.74 6.21 -7.64
C ALA A 71 -1.82 6.71 -6.18
N MET A 72 -0.82 7.48 -5.76
CA MET A 72 -0.68 7.98 -4.38
C MET A 72 -1.59 9.17 -4.07
N ARG A 73 -2.34 9.71 -5.05
CA ARG A 73 -3.16 10.92 -4.87
C ARG A 73 -4.12 10.80 -3.68
N ASN A 74 -4.81 9.67 -3.56
CA ASN A 74 -5.78 9.46 -2.48
C ASN A 74 -5.11 9.34 -1.12
N ILE A 75 -3.99 8.61 -1.06
CA ILE A 75 -3.21 8.43 0.17
C ILE A 75 -2.70 9.77 0.68
N ARG A 76 -2.08 10.58 -0.18
CA ARG A 76 -1.59 11.91 0.19
C ARG A 76 -2.70 12.83 0.68
N ALA A 77 -3.89 12.76 0.07
CA ALA A 77 -5.04 13.53 0.52
C ALA A 77 -5.52 13.09 1.92
N GLN A 78 -5.54 11.78 2.21
CA GLN A 78 -5.88 11.25 3.52
C GLN A 78 -4.85 11.64 4.59
N GLU A 79 -3.56 11.52 4.29
CA GLU A 79 -2.46 11.93 5.19
C GLU A 79 -2.50 13.43 5.49
N ALA A 80 -2.77 14.26 4.48
CA ALA A 80 -2.91 15.70 4.67
C ALA A 80 -4.07 16.05 5.62
N LEU A 81 -5.22 15.40 5.45
CA LEU A 81 -6.39 15.60 6.32
C LEU A 81 -6.10 15.19 7.77
N LEU A 82 -5.46 14.04 7.97
CA LEU A 82 -5.09 13.57 9.31
C LEU A 82 -4.16 14.56 10.03
N ASN A 83 -3.16 15.08 9.30
CA ASN A 83 -2.21 16.05 9.85
C ASN A 83 -2.87 17.40 10.20
N THR A 84 -3.94 17.80 9.51
CA THR A 84 -4.69 19.01 9.85
C THR A 84 -5.61 18.86 11.05
N GLN A 85 -5.98 17.63 11.45
CA GLN A 85 -6.85 17.36 12.60
C GLN A 85 -6.09 17.15 13.91
N LEU A 86 -4.79 16.89 13.82
CA LEU A 86 -3.89 16.69 14.97
C LEU A 86 -3.16 17.98 15.41
N ASN A 87 -3.40 19.10 14.71
CA ASN A 87 -2.92 20.44 15.06
C ASN A 87 -4.08 21.34 15.48
#